data_AF-A0A7S4PXZ2-F1
#
_entry.id   AF-A0A7S4PXZ2-F1
#
_cell.length_a   1.000
_cell.length_b   1.000
_cell.length_c   1.000
_cell.angle_alpha   90.00
_cell.angle_beta   90.00
_cell.angle_gamma   90.00
#
_symmetry.space_group_name_H-M   'P 1'
#
loop_
_entity.id
_entity.type
_entity.pdbx_description
1 polymer ?
#
loop_
_entity_poly.entity_id
_entity_poly.type
_entity_poly.pdbx_seq_one_letter_code
_entity_poly.pdbx_strand_id
1 'polypeptide(L)'
;AQVVWAGASVASSVPPLLSMDLGYLSAIGLLQHEASLLPHGQVSASRRCTDGLCVVEVDGRTADDGAAAPAFCHARELHENDHEDVLVTLESGDGAPAVLPARVTSAFFSAELCIAGVMPLSFDVRLTVLDRDGKQLEPEVWAQLAGLDASSATQVTAALQALRGLPASSFLSAPGLPGKLGAVPPVAVLCRVIGTAASCGASVEVQESFADVQEFVCSYFDLLCEMMRPTQSDFMGLISVKEALPHVYCVDVESRVVLASCFVRIQEYYECPDASIRRSRFTLDEFKRWYREHSRKDAASPVGFNFYLAWPGFNVPSWVLDDVRAGLLGPLRPQEEALLALVPQEDGPHYVIGVCEGSTETLQHELAHGLYATCPSYCQRVQASVTSLPQGCRDALRLRLLSSGYADDEGILTDEMQAYMVAGGTLASEIEQSASARAAQEEVLAAFREHAAGSY
;
A
#
# COMPACT_ATOMS: atom_id res chain seq x y z
N ALA A 1 10.15 -47.70 22.24
CA ALA A 1 8.96 -47.15 21.58
C ALA A 1 9.43 -46.24 20.45
N GLN A 2 9.56 -46.80 19.26
CA GLN A 2 9.84 -46.07 18.01
C GLN A 2 8.49 -45.77 17.38
N VAL A 3 8.25 -44.51 17.03
CA VAL A 3 7.09 -44.11 16.22
C VAL A 3 7.63 -43.62 14.88
N VAL A 4 7.23 -44.37 13.85
CA VAL A 4 7.46 -44.11 12.43
C VAL A 4 6.42 -43.08 11.97
N TRP A 5 6.84 -42.05 11.24
CA TRP A 5 5.94 -41.21 10.45
C TRP A 5 6.16 -41.49 8.97
N ALA A 6 5.08 -41.88 8.29
CA ALA A 6 5.02 -42.17 6.87
C ALA A 6 4.95 -40.86 6.08
N GLY A 7 5.77 -40.75 5.03
CA GLY A 7 5.73 -39.67 4.06
C GLY A 7 4.57 -39.85 3.08
N ALA A 8 3.87 -38.74 2.82
CA ALA A 8 2.91 -38.62 1.73
C ALA A 8 3.25 -37.38 0.89
N SER A 9 3.64 -37.66 -0.36
CA SER A 9 3.45 -36.91 -1.60
C SER A 9 2.85 -35.49 -1.50
N VAL A 10 3.65 -34.48 -1.83
CA VAL A 10 3.16 -33.14 -2.20
C VAL A 10 2.85 -33.13 -3.70
N ALA A 11 1.57 -33.18 -4.03
CA ALA A 11 1.05 -32.79 -5.33
C ALA A 11 0.78 -31.28 -5.34
N SER A 12 1.03 -30.66 -6.49
CA SER A 12 0.80 -29.26 -6.81
C SER A 12 -0.59 -28.77 -6.36
N SER A 13 -0.62 -27.68 -5.59
CA SER A 13 -1.84 -26.92 -5.36
C SER A 13 -1.58 -25.44 -5.63
N VAL A 14 -2.44 -24.89 -6.48
CA VAL A 14 -2.59 -23.48 -6.84
C VAL A 14 -2.89 -22.67 -5.58
N PRO A 15 -2.29 -21.48 -5.35
CA PRO A 15 -2.60 -20.69 -4.17
C PRO A 15 -3.98 -20.03 -4.29
N PRO A 16 -4.71 -19.87 -3.17
CA PRO A 16 -6.03 -19.28 -3.16
C PRO A 16 -5.96 -17.77 -3.41
N LEU A 17 -6.76 -17.30 -4.38
CA LEU A 17 -7.11 -15.90 -4.60
C LEU A 17 -7.84 -15.35 -3.36
N LEU A 18 -7.13 -14.69 -2.44
CA LEU A 18 -7.67 -13.65 -1.53
C LEU A 18 -6.61 -12.96 -0.61
N SER A 19 -5.31 -13.15 -0.80
CA SER A 19 -4.26 -12.31 -0.18
C SER A 19 -3.47 -11.54 -1.25
N MET A 20 -4.11 -10.58 -1.92
CA MET A 20 -3.42 -9.62 -2.79
C MET A 20 -3.21 -8.33 -1.99
N ASP A 21 -2.02 -8.22 -1.39
CA ASP A 21 -1.60 -7.13 -0.52
C ASP A 21 -1.07 -5.90 -1.29
N LEU A 22 -1.15 -4.74 -0.63
CA LEU A 22 -0.50 -3.47 -1.01
C LEU A 22 1.02 -3.61 -1.21
N GLY A 23 1.64 -4.70 -0.74
CA GLY A 23 3.03 -5.05 -1.03
C GLY A 23 3.36 -5.24 -2.52
N TYR A 24 2.35 -5.34 -3.38
CA TYR A 24 2.57 -5.38 -4.84
C TYR A 24 3.02 -4.02 -5.41
N LEU A 25 2.60 -2.89 -4.83
CA LEU A 25 3.04 -1.55 -5.27
C LEU A 25 4.55 -1.35 -5.06
N SER A 26 5.15 -1.99 -4.05
CA SER A 26 6.61 -2.01 -3.87
C SER A 26 7.34 -2.95 -4.84
N ALA A 27 6.68 -4.01 -5.32
CA ALA A 27 7.27 -4.97 -6.27
C ALA A 27 7.20 -4.50 -7.74
N ILE A 28 6.22 -3.65 -8.08
CA ILE A 28 6.04 -3.08 -9.43
C ILE A 28 7.25 -2.25 -9.89
N GLY A 29 8.07 -1.72 -8.97
CA GLY A 29 9.29 -0.97 -9.31
C GLY A 29 10.46 -1.80 -9.85
N LEU A 30 10.37 -3.14 -9.91
CA LEU A 30 11.50 -4.03 -10.20
C LEU A 30 11.35 -4.94 -11.44
N LEU A 31 10.24 -4.88 -12.19
CA LEU A 31 9.99 -5.78 -13.31
C LEU A 31 9.67 -5.03 -14.61
N GLN A 32 10.71 -4.73 -15.39
CA GLN A 32 10.59 -4.45 -16.83
C GLN A 32 11.58 -5.35 -17.61
N HIS A 33 11.12 -5.88 -18.75
CA HIS A 33 11.78 -6.77 -19.75
C HIS A 33 11.79 -8.28 -19.41
N GLU A 34 11.44 -9.25 -20.28
CA GLU A 34 11.26 -9.36 -21.74
C GLU A 34 10.06 -10.30 -22.06
N ALA A 35 9.31 -10.05 -23.14
CA ALA A 35 8.39 -11.02 -23.72
C ALA A 35 8.74 -11.29 -25.19
N SER A 36 8.99 -12.55 -25.51
CA SER A 36 9.37 -13.04 -26.84
C SER A 36 8.13 -13.40 -27.68
N LEU A 37 8.19 -13.06 -28.96
CA LEU A 37 7.12 -13.22 -29.96
C LEU A 37 6.97 -14.68 -30.43
N LEU A 38 5.72 -15.14 -30.55
CA LEU A 38 5.30 -16.40 -31.20
C LEU A 38 4.74 -16.14 -32.62
N PRO A 39 4.68 -17.16 -33.52
CA PRO A 39 4.52 -16.95 -34.96
C PRO A 39 3.07 -16.68 -35.40
N HIS A 40 2.96 -15.88 -36.46
CA HIS A 40 1.74 -15.28 -37.00
C HIS A 40 0.76 -16.28 -37.66
N GLY A 41 -0.46 -16.37 -37.14
CA GLY A 41 -1.66 -16.74 -37.91
C GLY A 41 -2.32 -15.51 -38.55
N GLN A 42 -3.02 -15.68 -39.68
CA GLN A 42 -3.78 -14.59 -40.31
C GLN A 42 -5.07 -14.32 -39.52
N VAL A 43 -5.15 -13.16 -38.89
CA VAL A 43 -6.38 -12.63 -38.27
C VAL A 43 -6.96 -11.58 -39.20
N SER A 44 -8.26 -11.63 -39.47
CA SER A 44 -8.97 -10.58 -40.21
C SER A 44 -9.97 -9.90 -39.29
N ALA A 45 -9.78 -8.60 -39.04
CA ALA A 45 -10.81 -7.76 -38.44
C ALA A 45 -11.59 -7.06 -39.55
N SER A 46 -12.91 -7.09 -39.47
CA SER A 46 -13.77 -6.27 -40.32
C SER A 46 -14.51 -5.26 -39.45
N ARG A 47 -14.40 -3.97 -39.83
CA ARG A 47 -15.16 -2.89 -39.24
C ARG A 47 -16.37 -2.65 -40.12
N ARG A 48 -17.57 -2.94 -39.62
CA ARG A 48 -18.82 -2.53 -40.28
C ARG A 48 -19.44 -1.40 -39.48
N CYS A 49 -19.51 -0.22 -40.09
CA CYS A 49 -20.36 0.83 -39.56
C CYS A 49 -21.67 0.89 -40.39
N THR A 50 -22.82 0.70 -39.76
CA THR A 50 -24.16 0.80 -40.38
C THR A 50 -25.07 1.59 -39.44
N ASP A 51 -25.73 2.64 -39.96
CA ASP A 51 -26.65 3.49 -39.19
C ASP A 51 -26.09 4.04 -37.87
N GLY A 52 -24.82 4.47 -37.89
CA GLY A 52 -24.12 5.01 -36.71
C GLY A 52 -23.67 3.94 -35.70
N LEU A 53 -23.99 2.67 -35.92
CA LEU A 53 -23.45 1.55 -35.13
C LEU A 53 -22.13 1.11 -35.75
N CYS A 54 -21.04 1.08 -34.98
CA CYS A 54 -19.81 0.44 -35.44
C CYS A 54 -19.56 -0.90 -34.71
N VAL A 55 -19.55 -1.97 -35.51
CA VAL A 55 -19.28 -3.33 -35.06
C VAL A 55 -17.91 -3.72 -35.57
N VAL A 56 -17.04 -4.10 -34.63
CA VAL A 56 -15.78 -4.76 -34.95
C VAL A 56 -16.00 -6.26 -34.77
N GLU A 57 -16.01 -6.97 -35.89
CA GLU A 57 -15.97 -8.44 -35.91
C GLU A 57 -14.51 -8.85 -36.12
N VAL A 58 -13.91 -9.49 -35.11
CA VAL A 58 -12.57 -10.08 -35.22
C VAL A 58 -12.73 -11.57 -35.49
N ASP A 59 -12.50 -11.99 -36.73
CA ASP A 59 -12.53 -13.40 -37.14
C ASP A 59 -11.12 -14.00 -36.97
N GLY A 60 -10.95 -14.79 -35.89
CA GLY A 60 -9.77 -15.62 -35.69
C GLY A 60 -9.99 -17.02 -36.25
N ARG A 61 -9.63 -17.27 -37.53
CA ARG A 61 -9.54 -18.64 -38.05
C ARG A 61 -8.16 -19.20 -37.71
N THR A 62 -8.08 -20.12 -36.75
CA THR A 62 -6.88 -20.93 -36.57
C THR A 62 -6.79 -21.96 -37.69
N ALA A 63 -5.59 -22.15 -38.25
CA ALA A 63 -5.32 -23.24 -39.17
C ALA A 63 -5.32 -24.56 -38.38
N ASP A 64 -6.41 -25.32 -38.49
CA ASP A 64 -6.60 -26.79 -38.41
C ASP A 64 -5.71 -27.68 -37.50
N ASP A 65 -5.05 -27.16 -36.47
CA ASP A 65 -4.22 -27.93 -35.54
C ASP A 65 -4.83 -27.98 -34.14
N GLY A 66 -5.94 -28.70 -33.96
CA GLY A 66 -6.38 -29.36 -32.70
C GLY A 66 -6.42 -28.60 -31.36
N ALA A 67 -6.06 -27.32 -31.32
CA ALA A 67 -6.04 -26.45 -30.16
C ALA A 67 -7.34 -25.64 -30.13
N ALA A 68 -7.91 -25.47 -28.93
CA ALA A 68 -9.14 -24.72 -28.73
C ALA A 68 -9.07 -23.35 -29.45
N ALA A 69 -10.05 -23.06 -30.29
CA ALA A 69 -10.13 -21.81 -31.02
C ALA A 69 -10.12 -20.63 -30.02
N PRO A 70 -9.42 -19.52 -30.32
CA PRO A 70 -9.50 -18.33 -29.48
C PRO A 70 -10.94 -17.84 -29.43
N ALA A 71 -11.41 -17.48 -28.24
CA ALA A 71 -12.75 -16.93 -28.02
C ALA A 71 -12.97 -15.72 -28.94
N PHE A 72 -14.07 -15.73 -29.70
CA PHE A 72 -14.47 -14.61 -30.54
C PHE A 72 -14.89 -13.43 -29.66
N CYS A 73 -14.16 -12.32 -29.71
CA CYS A 73 -14.63 -11.07 -29.13
C CYS A 73 -15.33 -10.24 -30.22
N HIS A 74 -16.66 -10.23 -30.19
CA HIS A 74 -17.41 -9.18 -30.88
C HIS A 74 -17.27 -7.89 -30.08
N ALA A 75 -17.05 -6.75 -30.73
CA ALA A 75 -17.16 -5.45 -30.08
C ALA A 75 -18.21 -4.61 -30.78
N ARG A 76 -19.21 -4.17 -30.03
CA ARG A 76 -20.34 -3.38 -30.52
C ARG A 76 -20.40 -2.06 -29.77
N GLU A 77 -20.12 -0.97 -30.47
CA GLU A 77 -20.24 0.41 -29.99
C GLU A 77 -21.72 0.83 -30.06
N LEU A 78 -22.34 1.20 -28.94
CA LEU A 78 -23.76 1.60 -28.86
C LEU A 78 -23.87 3.13 -28.70
N HIS A 79 -24.65 3.79 -29.56
CA HIS A 79 -24.85 5.25 -29.52
C HIS A 79 -26.19 5.70 -28.88
N GLU A 80 -26.05 6.69 -28.00
CA GLU A 80 -26.88 7.87 -27.64
C GLU A 80 -28.38 7.79 -27.31
N ASN A 81 -29.07 6.66 -27.41
CA ASN A 81 -30.48 6.60 -26.98
C ASN A 81 -30.63 5.94 -25.59
N ASP A 82 -30.64 6.75 -24.53
CA ASP A 82 -31.19 6.55 -23.17
C ASP A 82 -30.78 5.29 -22.36
N HIS A 83 -29.88 4.45 -22.87
CA HIS A 83 -29.30 3.35 -22.10
C HIS A 83 -27.82 3.63 -21.86
N GLU A 84 -27.50 3.99 -20.61
CA GLU A 84 -26.18 4.37 -20.11
C GLU A 84 -25.02 3.57 -20.73
N ASP A 85 -24.23 4.24 -21.57
CA ASP A 85 -22.79 4.12 -21.76
C ASP A 85 -22.18 2.71 -21.85
N VAL A 86 -22.58 1.89 -22.83
CA VAL A 86 -21.89 0.63 -23.17
C VAL A 86 -20.86 0.86 -24.28
N LEU A 87 -19.58 0.62 -24.00
CA LEU A 87 -18.48 0.72 -24.98
C LEU A 87 -18.40 -0.53 -25.85
N VAL A 88 -18.32 -1.70 -25.20
CA VAL A 88 -18.08 -2.99 -25.85
C VAL A 88 -18.84 -4.10 -25.10
N THR A 89 -19.51 -4.97 -25.84
CA THR A 89 -20.03 -6.24 -25.32
C THR A 89 -19.13 -7.37 -25.80
N LEU A 90 -18.31 -7.92 -24.92
CA LEU A 90 -17.39 -9.03 -25.20
C LEU A 90 -18.14 -10.35 -25.05
N GLU A 91 -18.35 -11.06 -26.15
CA GLU A 91 -18.85 -12.43 -26.10
C GLU A 91 -17.70 -13.39 -25.76
N SER A 92 -17.92 -14.34 -24.86
CA SER A 92 -16.98 -15.44 -24.62
C SER A 92 -17.70 -16.74 -24.97
N GLY A 93 -17.03 -17.66 -25.66
CA GLY A 93 -17.67 -18.86 -26.24
C GLY A 93 -18.44 -19.73 -25.24
N ASP A 94 -18.12 -19.63 -23.94
CA ASP A 94 -18.67 -20.48 -22.89
C ASP A 94 -19.35 -19.71 -21.73
N GLY A 95 -19.50 -18.37 -21.84
CA GLY A 95 -19.90 -17.51 -20.72
C GLY A 95 -20.89 -16.39 -21.08
N ALA A 96 -21.50 -15.80 -20.06
CA ALA A 96 -22.30 -14.59 -20.25
C ALA A 96 -21.42 -13.46 -20.82
N PRO A 97 -21.93 -12.65 -21.76
CA PRO A 97 -21.14 -11.58 -22.35
C PRO A 97 -20.72 -10.56 -21.29
N ALA A 98 -19.44 -10.16 -21.31
CA ALA A 98 -18.93 -9.12 -20.44
C ALA A 98 -19.21 -7.76 -21.09
N VAL A 99 -19.94 -6.90 -20.39
CA VAL A 99 -20.28 -5.55 -20.87
C VAL A 99 -19.30 -4.56 -20.25
N LEU A 100 -18.45 -3.96 -21.08
CA LEU A 100 -17.57 -2.87 -20.69
C LEU A 100 -18.30 -1.54 -20.90
N PRO A 101 -18.51 -0.74 -19.84
CA PRO A 101 -19.07 0.58 -19.98
C PRO A 101 -18.03 1.54 -20.57
N ALA A 102 -18.49 2.55 -21.31
CA ALA A 102 -17.62 3.62 -21.82
C ALA A 102 -17.13 4.52 -20.68
N ARG A 103 -17.92 4.62 -19.61
CA ARG A 103 -17.61 5.44 -18.45
C ARG A 103 -18.08 4.80 -17.16
N VAL A 104 -17.26 4.90 -16.11
CA VAL A 104 -17.64 4.58 -14.73
C VAL A 104 -17.43 5.83 -13.89
N THR A 105 -18.50 6.33 -13.28
CA THR A 105 -18.44 7.53 -12.43
C THR A 105 -18.92 7.21 -11.01
N SER A 106 -18.27 7.83 -10.02
CA SER A 106 -18.61 7.80 -8.60
C SER A 106 -18.57 9.23 -8.03
N ALA A 107 -18.70 9.38 -6.71
CA ALA A 107 -18.48 10.67 -6.04
C ALA A 107 -17.00 11.11 -5.99
N PHE A 108 -16.08 10.24 -6.42
CA PHE A 108 -14.63 10.40 -6.21
C PHE A 108 -13.86 10.43 -7.53
N PHE A 109 -14.29 9.62 -8.50
CA PHE A 109 -13.61 9.45 -9.77
C PHE A 109 -14.59 9.39 -10.94
N SER A 110 -14.11 9.82 -12.09
CA SER A 110 -14.63 9.43 -13.40
C SER A 110 -13.54 8.63 -14.12
N ALA A 111 -13.90 7.46 -14.62
CA ALA A 111 -13.04 6.59 -15.40
C ALA A 111 -13.63 6.42 -16.80
N GLU A 112 -12.90 6.85 -17.83
CA GLU A 112 -13.29 6.73 -19.22
C GLU A 112 -12.51 5.59 -19.89
N LEU A 113 -13.23 4.61 -20.44
CA LEU A 113 -12.65 3.49 -21.17
C LEU A 113 -12.61 3.81 -22.66
N CYS A 114 -11.46 3.61 -23.28
CA CYS A 114 -11.24 3.82 -24.70
C CYS A 114 -10.68 2.54 -25.34
N ILE A 115 -11.07 2.24 -26.59
CA ILE A 115 -10.40 1.20 -27.38
C ILE A 115 -9.08 1.78 -27.90
N ALA A 116 -7.96 1.21 -27.46
CA ALA A 116 -6.61 1.65 -27.83
C ALA A 116 -6.08 0.90 -29.07
N GLY A 117 -6.46 -0.36 -29.23
CA GLY A 117 -6.06 -1.20 -30.35
C GLY A 117 -7.11 -2.26 -30.63
N VAL A 118 -7.12 -2.77 -31.87
CA VAL A 118 -8.14 -3.73 -32.32
C VAL A 118 -7.54 -5.09 -32.69
N MET A 119 -6.22 -5.13 -32.96
CA MET A 119 -5.48 -6.35 -33.26
C MET A 119 -4.05 -6.25 -32.69
N PRO A 120 -3.81 -6.68 -31.43
CA PRO A 120 -4.81 -7.23 -30.49
C PRO A 120 -5.79 -6.18 -29.97
N LEU A 121 -6.98 -6.63 -29.54
CA LEU A 121 -7.96 -5.77 -28.86
C LEU A 121 -7.36 -5.33 -27.52
N SER A 122 -7.23 -4.02 -27.34
CA SER A 122 -6.69 -3.41 -26.13
C SER A 122 -7.46 -2.15 -25.76
N PHE A 123 -7.42 -1.82 -24.48
CA PHE A 123 -8.16 -0.75 -23.87
C PHE A 123 -7.23 0.15 -23.07
N ASP A 124 -7.58 1.44 -23.07
CA ASP A 124 -7.02 2.41 -22.15
C ASP A 124 -8.11 2.88 -21.19
N VAL A 125 -7.75 3.16 -19.94
CA VAL A 125 -8.61 3.75 -18.93
C VAL A 125 -8.01 5.08 -18.49
N ARG A 126 -8.75 6.17 -18.68
CA ARG A 126 -8.38 7.50 -18.18
C ARG A 126 -9.10 7.77 -16.88
N LEU A 127 -8.34 8.05 -15.82
CA LEU A 127 -8.83 8.35 -14.49
C LEU A 127 -8.78 9.85 -14.22
N THR A 128 -9.94 10.40 -13.90
CA THR A 128 -10.13 11.79 -13.48
C THR A 128 -10.63 11.82 -12.05
N VAL A 129 -10.04 12.69 -11.22
CA VAL A 129 -10.52 12.93 -9.85
C VAL A 129 -11.63 13.96 -9.88
N LEU A 130 -12.66 13.73 -9.06
CA LEU A 130 -13.81 14.63 -8.93
C LEU A 130 -13.76 15.36 -7.58
N ASP A 131 -14.19 16.62 -7.59
CA ASP A 131 -14.41 17.40 -6.38
C ASP A 131 -15.71 16.96 -5.66
N ARG A 132 -15.97 17.56 -4.50
CA ARG A 132 -17.18 17.24 -3.70
C ARG A 132 -18.50 17.55 -4.41
N ASP A 133 -18.46 18.42 -5.42
CA ASP A 133 -19.60 18.84 -6.23
C ASP A 133 -19.68 18.01 -7.54
N GLY A 134 -18.83 17.00 -7.69
CA GLY A 134 -18.74 16.12 -8.86
C GLY A 134 -18.04 16.74 -10.06
N LYS A 135 -17.36 17.87 -9.89
CA LYS A 135 -16.62 18.53 -10.98
C LYS A 135 -15.22 17.94 -11.10
N GLN A 136 -14.73 17.86 -12.33
CA GLN A 136 -13.37 17.41 -12.58
C GLN A 136 -12.37 18.41 -11.98
N LEU A 137 -11.36 17.88 -11.27
CA LEU A 137 -10.24 18.67 -10.77
C LEU A 137 -9.12 18.70 -11.80
N GLU A 138 -8.46 19.84 -11.96
CA GLU A 138 -7.30 19.95 -12.84
C GLU A 138 -6.10 19.16 -12.28
N PRO A 139 -5.35 18.44 -13.14
CA PRO A 139 -5.59 18.28 -14.58
C PRO A 139 -6.80 17.38 -14.88
N GLU A 140 -7.39 17.52 -16.06
CA GLU A 140 -8.49 16.64 -16.48
C GLU A 140 -8.18 15.13 -16.37
N VAL A 141 -6.92 14.70 -16.52
CA VAL A 141 -6.50 13.30 -16.38
C VAL A 141 -5.35 13.19 -15.37
N TRP A 142 -5.59 12.44 -14.31
CA TRP A 142 -4.62 12.23 -13.23
C TRP A 142 -3.77 10.97 -13.46
N ALA A 143 -4.39 9.93 -14.05
CA ALA A 143 -3.70 8.70 -14.42
C ALA A 143 -4.32 8.08 -15.67
N GLN A 144 -3.50 7.39 -16.45
CA GLN A 144 -3.89 6.58 -17.59
C GLN A 144 -3.35 5.15 -17.41
N LEU A 145 -4.25 4.17 -17.53
CA LEU A 145 -3.90 2.74 -17.57
C LEU A 145 -3.95 2.35 -19.05
N ALA A 146 -2.83 2.00 -19.65
CA ALA A 146 -2.77 1.73 -21.09
C ALA A 146 -2.39 0.28 -21.41
N GLY A 147 -2.94 -0.23 -22.52
CA GLY A 147 -2.64 -1.58 -23.01
C GLY A 147 -3.33 -2.70 -22.22
N LEU A 148 -4.49 -2.43 -21.62
CA LEU A 148 -5.29 -3.47 -20.96
C LEU A 148 -5.91 -4.40 -22.01
N ASP A 149 -5.82 -5.71 -21.81
CA ASP A 149 -6.65 -6.64 -22.58
C ASP A 149 -8.12 -6.60 -22.10
N ALA A 150 -9.00 -7.32 -22.81
CA ALA A 150 -10.43 -7.33 -22.53
C ALA A 150 -10.77 -7.86 -21.12
N SER A 151 -10.02 -8.85 -20.63
CA SER A 151 -10.19 -9.42 -19.28
C SER A 151 -9.78 -8.42 -18.21
N SER A 152 -8.65 -7.75 -18.41
CA SER A 152 -8.06 -6.77 -17.50
C SER A 152 -8.94 -5.52 -17.40
N ALA A 153 -9.44 -5.02 -18.54
CA ALA A 153 -10.41 -3.93 -18.58
C ALA A 153 -11.70 -4.26 -17.81
N THR A 154 -12.17 -5.51 -17.89
CA THR A 154 -13.34 -5.98 -17.15
C THR A 154 -13.09 -5.96 -15.64
N GLN A 155 -11.91 -6.42 -15.20
CA GLN A 155 -11.54 -6.42 -13.78
C GLN A 155 -11.36 -5.02 -13.22
N VAL A 156 -10.69 -4.12 -13.97
CA VAL A 156 -10.53 -2.70 -13.60
C VAL A 156 -11.89 -2.01 -13.46
N THR A 157 -12.78 -2.21 -14.43
CA THR A 157 -14.14 -1.67 -14.41
C THR A 157 -14.92 -2.18 -13.19
N ALA A 158 -14.86 -3.49 -12.92
CA ALA A 158 -15.55 -4.08 -11.77
C ALA A 158 -15.04 -3.51 -10.43
N ALA A 159 -13.73 -3.23 -10.32
CA ALA A 159 -13.16 -2.58 -9.14
C ALA A 159 -13.69 -1.14 -8.96
N LEU A 160 -13.77 -0.35 -10.03
CA LEU A 160 -14.33 1.00 -10.01
C LEU A 160 -15.83 1.02 -9.64
N GLN A 161 -16.59 0.04 -10.12
CA GLN A 161 -18.01 -0.08 -9.82
C GLN A 161 -18.31 -0.31 -8.33
N ALA A 162 -17.33 -0.76 -7.54
CA ALA A 162 -17.49 -0.86 -6.09
C ALA A 162 -17.76 0.49 -5.41
N LEU A 163 -17.40 1.62 -6.05
CA LEU A 163 -17.69 2.97 -5.56
C LEU A 163 -19.04 3.53 -6.06
N ARG A 164 -19.74 2.82 -6.96
CA ARG A 164 -20.97 3.34 -7.57
C ARG A 164 -22.04 3.54 -6.50
N GLY A 165 -22.57 4.75 -6.43
CA GLY A 165 -23.63 5.13 -5.48
C GLY A 165 -23.14 5.43 -4.06
N LEU A 166 -21.84 5.35 -3.78
CA LEU A 166 -21.31 5.82 -2.50
C LEU A 166 -21.30 7.35 -2.46
N PRO A 167 -21.83 7.97 -1.40
CA PRO A 167 -21.75 9.42 -1.23
C PRO A 167 -20.31 9.85 -0.89
N ALA A 168 -19.97 11.11 -1.17
CA ALA A 168 -18.66 11.67 -0.85
C ALA A 168 -18.31 11.55 0.65
N SER A 169 -19.32 11.58 1.54
CA SER A 169 -19.14 11.39 2.99
C SER A 169 -18.58 10.01 3.38
N SER A 170 -18.63 9.03 2.48
CA SER A 170 -18.09 7.68 2.71
C SER A 170 -16.59 7.56 2.42
N PHE A 171 -15.87 8.67 2.18
CA PHE A 171 -14.46 8.60 1.79
C PHE A 171 -13.53 8.03 2.87
N LEU A 172 -13.91 8.13 4.15
CA LEU A 172 -13.15 7.54 5.27
C LEU A 172 -13.61 6.13 5.63
N SER A 173 -14.91 5.84 5.48
CA SER A 173 -15.46 4.52 5.78
C SER A 173 -16.74 4.23 5.01
N ALA A 174 -16.85 3.00 4.51
CA ALA A 174 -18.07 2.42 3.96
C ALA A 174 -18.23 0.97 4.46
N PRO A 175 -18.88 0.73 5.61
CA PRO A 175 -19.01 -0.62 6.19
C PRO A 175 -19.81 -1.59 5.32
N GLY A 176 -20.52 -1.10 4.28
CA GLY A 176 -21.19 -1.94 3.29
C GLY A 176 -20.23 -2.56 2.26
N LEU A 177 -18.97 -2.14 2.20
CA LEU A 177 -17.97 -2.71 1.31
C LEU A 177 -17.21 -3.87 1.97
N PRO A 178 -16.76 -4.87 1.18
CA PRO A 178 -16.01 -6.00 1.72
C PRO A 178 -14.62 -5.62 2.25
N GLY A 179 -14.29 -6.07 3.46
CA GLY A 179 -12.93 -6.07 4.02
C GLY A 179 -12.19 -4.74 3.87
N LYS A 180 -10.92 -4.78 3.44
CA LYS A 180 -10.02 -3.63 3.25
C LYS A 180 -10.57 -2.53 2.31
N LEU A 181 -11.66 -2.77 1.56
CA LEU A 181 -12.33 -1.73 0.76
C LEU A 181 -13.22 -0.81 1.61
N GLY A 182 -13.60 -1.25 2.81
CA GLY A 182 -14.43 -0.49 3.72
C GLY A 182 -13.69 0.68 4.36
N ALA A 183 -12.38 0.55 4.61
CA ALA A 183 -11.56 1.61 5.19
C ALA A 183 -10.89 2.47 4.12
N VAL A 184 -11.21 3.77 4.13
CA VAL A 184 -10.86 4.73 3.06
C VAL A 184 -11.18 4.21 1.65
N PRO A 185 -12.46 3.95 1.36
CA PRO A 185 -12.88 3.30 0.12
C PRO A 185 -12.27 3.83 -1.18
N PRO A 186 -12.25 5.15 -1.45
CA PRO A 186 -11.72 5.65 -2.71
C PRO A 186 -10.22 5.36 -2.89
N VAL A 187 -9.43 5.40 -1.81
CA VAL A 187 -8.00 5.09 -1.87
C VAL A 187 -7.80 3.59 -2.04
N ALA A 188 -8.54 2.76 -1.30
CA ALA A 188 -8.47 1.31 -1.43
C ALA A 188 -8.83 0.82 -2.84
N VAL A 189 -9.88 1.40 -3.45
CA VAL A 189 -10.28 1.09 -4.83
C VAL A 189 -9.23 1.58 -5.83
N LEU A 190 -8.65 2.77 -5.64
CA LEU A 190 -7.59 3.27 -6.50
C LEU A 190 -6.37 2.33 -6.49
N CYS A 191 -5.90 1.92 -5.31
CA CYS A 191 -4.81 0.95 -5.17
C CYS A 191 -5.15 -0.38 -5.86
N ARG A 192 -6.39 -0.86 -5.74
CA ARG A 192 -6.84 -2.09 -6.40
C ARG A 192 -6.83 -1.95 -7.92
N VAL A 193 -7.36 -0.86 -8.45
CA VAL A 193 -7.40 -0.58 -9.90
C VAL A 193 -5.99 -0.57 -10.49
N ILE A 194 -5.07 0.17 -9.86
CA ILE A 194 -3.67 0.27 -10.27
C ILE A 194 -2.98 -1.10 -10.17
N GLY A 195 -3.16 -1.81 -9.05
CA GLY A 195 -2.56 -3.13 -8.83
C GLY A 195 -3.05 -4.17 -9.83
N THR A 196 -4.36 -4.18 -10.13
CA THR A 196 -4.95 -5.05 -11.15
C THR A 196 -4.34 -4.74 -12.52
N ALA A 197 -4.33 -3.47 -12.94
CA ALA A 197 -3.76 -3.07 -14.23
C ALA A 197 -2.28 -3.50 -14.36
N ALA A 198 -1.46 -3.20 -13.35
CA ALA A 198 -0.05 -3.56 -13.36
C ALA A 198 0.18 -5.08 -13.37
N SER A 199 -0.61 -5.86 -12.62
CA SER A 199 -0.52 -7.33 -12.61
C SER A 199 -0.84 -7.98 -13.97
N CYS A 200 -1.57 -7.25 -14.81
CA CYS A 200 -1.91 -7.63 -16.17
C CYS A 200 -0.90 -7.11 -17.22
N GLY A 201 0.18 -6.45 -16.79
CA GLY A 201 1.19 -5.89 -17.69
C GLY A 201 0.80 -4.57 -18.35
N ALA A 202 -0.30 -3.93 -17.94
CA ALA A 202 -0.66 -2.61 -18.42
C ALA A 202 0.32 -1.56 -17.89
N SER A 203 0.61 -0.54 -18.70
CA SER A 203 1.38 0.61 -18.24
C SER A 203 0.49 1.54 -17.43
N VAL A 204 1.00 2.00 -16.29
CA VAL A 204 0.34 3.00 -15.45
C VAL A 204 1.10 4.30 -15.57
N GLU A 205 0.51 5.26 -16.28
CA GLU A 205 1.05 6.61 -16.44
C GLU A 205 0.30 7.54 -15.49
N VAL A 206 1.03 8.39 -14.78
CA VAL A 206 0.46 9.42 -13.90
C VAL A 206 0.84 10.80 -14.42
N GLN A 207 0.09 11.82 -14.03
CA GLN A 207 0.40 13.21 -14.37
C GLN A 207 1.86 13.54 -14.01
N GLU A 208 2.53 14.35 -14.86
CA GLU A 208 3.92 14.80 -14.69
C GLU A 208 4.25 15.47 -13.34
N SER A 209 3.25 15.95 -12.59
CA SER A 209 3.45 16.51 -11.26
C SER A 209 3.68 15.46 -10.16
N PHE A 210 3.42 14.19 -10.45
CA PHE A 210 3.72 13.06 -9.59
C PHE A 210 4.98 12.37 -10.10
N ALA A 211 5.93 12.10 -9.20
CA ALA A 211 7.12 11.35 -9.56
C ALA A 211 6.80 9.88 -9.88
N ASP A 212 5.81 9.31 -9.20
CA ASP A 212 5.37 7.93 -9.41
C ASP A 212 3.92 7.69 -8.94
N VAL A 213 3.46 6.46 -9.17
CA VAL A 213 2.12 5.98 -8.82
C VAL A 213 1.85 6.00 -7.31
N GLN A 214 2.86 5.75 -6.48
CA GLN A 214 2.68 5.72 -5.02
C GLN A 214 2.46 7.13 -4.48
N GLU A 215 3.17 8.11 -5.04
CA GLU A 215 2.94 9.52 -4.75
C GLU A 215 1.58 10.02 -5.21
N PHE A 216 1.10 9.59 -6.38
CA PHE A 216 -0.25 9.88 -6.82
C PHE A 216 -1.28 9.40 -5.77
N VAL A 217 -1.15 8.16 -5.27
CA VAL A 217 -2.06 7.63 -4.24
C VAL A 217 -1.99 8.45 -2.94
N CYS A 218 -0.79 8.80 -2.47
CA CYS A 218 -0.64 9.58 -1.24
C CYS A 218 -1.22 10.99 -1.40
N SER A 219 -0.91 11.65 -2.51
CA SER A 219 -1.40 13.00 -2.82
C SER A 219 -2.91 13.02 -2.98
N TYR A 220 -3.50 11.96 -3.53
CA TYR A 220 -4.93 11.81 -3.66
C TYR A 220 -5.64 11.71 -2.29
N PHE A 221 -5.06 10.98 -1.33
CA PHE A 221 -5.61 10.95 0.03
C PHE A 221 -5.60 12.33 0.68
N ASP A 222 -4.50 13.07 0.56
CA ASP A 222 -4.40 14.42 1.13
C ASP A 222 -5.40 15.39 0.50
N LEU A 223 -5.58 15.31 -0.82
CA LEU A 223 -6.58 16.09 -1.54
C LEU A 223 -8.00 15.79 -1.04
N LEU A 224 -8.35 14.51 -0.84
CA LEU A 224 -9.63 14.14 -0.26
C LEU A 224 -9.80 14.73 1.14
N CYS A 225 -8.77 14.69 1.99
CA CYS A 225 -8.82 15.34 3.29
C CYS A 225 -9.03 16.85 3.18
N GLU A 226 -8.36 17.54 2.25
CA GLU A 226 -8.54 18.98 2.04
C GLU A 226 -9.96 19.33 1.56
N MET A 227 -10.49 18.55 0.62
CA MET A 227 -11.81 18.76 0.03
C MET A 227 -12.95 18.46 0.99
N MET A 228 -12.85 17.32 1.67
CA MET A 228 -13.91 16.81 2.55
C MET A 228 -13.83 17.42 3.94
N ARG A 229 -12.68 17.95 4.34
CA ARG A 229 -12.41 18.59 5.63
C ARG A 229 -12.90 17.72 6.81
N PRO A 230 -12.42 16.47 6.91
CA PRO A 230 -12.75 15.62 8.04
C PRO A 230 -12.33 16.31 9.34
N THR A 231 -13.13 16.11 10.37
CA THR A 231 -12.89 16.60 11.72
C THR A 231 -12.11 15.58 12.53
N GLN A 232 -11.62 15.99 13.70
CA GLN A 232 -11.04 15.08 14.68
C GLN A 232 -11.97 13.89 14.98
N SER A 233 -13.27 14.13 15.13
CA SER A 233 -14.25 13.09 15.44
C SER A 233 -14.40 12.06 14.33
N ASP A 234 -14.24 12.46 13.06
CA ASP A 234 -14.33 11.55 11.92
C ASP A 234 -13.18 10.54 11.93
N PHE A 235 -11.96 10.98 12.30
CA PHE A 235 -10.81 10.10 12.45
C PHE A 235 -10.86 9.26 13.72
N MET A 236 -11.37 9.80 14.84
CA MET A 236 -11.50 9.01 16.08
C MET A 236 -12.36 7.75 15.87
N GLY A 237 -13.36 7.81 14.99
CA GLY A 237 -14.19 6.64 14.64
C GLY A 237 -13.44 5.54 13.88
N LEU A 238 -12.24 5.81 13.37
CA LEU A 238 -11.41 4.85 12.61
C LEU A 238 -10.27 4.25 13.43
N ILE A 239 -10.00 4.81 14.62
CA ILE A 239 -8.80 4.50 15.41
C ILE A 239 -9.22 3.76 16.67
N SER A 240 -8.62 2.60 16.90
CA SER A 240 -8.71 1.87 18.17
C SER A 240 -7.38 1.96 18.90
N VAL A 241 -7.41 2.22 20.21
CA VAL A 241 -6.21 2.21 21.06
C VAL A 241 -6.40 1.19 22.18
N LYS A 242 -5.43 0.28 22.35
CA LYS A 242 -5.40 -0.70 23.44
C LYS A 242 -4.02 -0.73 24.07
N GLU A 243 -3.95 -0.94 25.37
CA GLU A 243 -2.68 -1.27 26.02
C GLU A 243 -2.29 -2.71 25.64
N ALA A 244 -1.21 -2.88 24.88
CA ALA A 244 -0.76 -4.18 24.38
C ALA A 244 0.27 -4.84 25.29
N LEU A 245 1.07 -4.04 26.01
CA LEU A 245 1.98 -4.44 27.08
C LEU A 245 1.95 -3.33 28.15
N PRO A 246 2.42 -3.57 29.39
CA PRO A 246 2.47 -2.52 30.40
C PRO A 246 3.13 -1.23 29.86
N HIS A 247 2.37 -0.14 29.86
CA HIS A 247 2.77 1.18 29.35
C HIS A 247 3.09 1.23 27.84
N VAL A 248 2.65 0.25 27.05
CA VAL A 248 2.79 0.22 25.59
C VAL A 248 1.39 0.21 24.96
N TYR A 249 1.04 1.33 24.32
CA TYR A 249 -0.25 1.55 23.70
C TYR A 249 -0.19 1.26 22.21
N CYS A 250 -1.01 0.33 21.75
CA CYS A 250 -1.15 -0.07 20.37
C CYS A 250 -2.35 0.63 19.72
N VAL A 251 -2.03 1.43 18.70
CA VAL A 251 -2.95 2.09 17.79
C VAL A 251 -3.19 1.15 16.62
N ASP A 252 -4.44 0.73 16.47
CA ASP A 252 -4.89 -0.17 15.42
C ASP A 252 -5.87 0.57 14.51
N VAL A 253 -5.59 0.52 13.21
CA VAL A 253 -6.38 1.16 12.16
C VAL A 253 -6.44 0.23 10.95
N GLU A 254 -7.63 0.10 10.37
CA GLU A 254 -7.83 -0.81 9.23
C GLU A 254 -7.07 -0.36 7.97
N SER A 255 -6.96 0.96 7.75
CA SER A 255 -6.25 1.54 6.61
C SER A 255 -4.85 2.04 7.00
N ARG A 256 -3.83 1.47 6.34
CA ARG A 256 -2.44 1.91 6.45
C ARG A 256 -2.25 3.40 6.15
N VAL A 257 -2.98 3.92 5.16
CA VAL A 257 -2.88 5.34 4.78
C VAL A 257 -3.36 6.23 5.91
N VAL A 258 -4.44 5.86 6.60
CA VAL A 258 -4.90 6.58 7.80
C VAL A 258 -3.87 6.49 8.90
N LEU A 259 -3.40 5.27 9.22
CA LEU A 259 -2.39 5.05 10.26
C LEU A 259 -1.16 5.94 10.01
N ALA A 260 -0.55 5.82 8.85
CA ALA A 260 0.63 6.61 8.49
C ALA A 260 0.35 8.11 8.51
N SER A 261 -0.85 8.54 8.11
CA SER A 261 -1.22 9.96 8.15
C SER A 261 -1.32 10.51 9.57
N CYS A 262 -1.64 9.68 10.57
CA CYS A 262 -1.62 10.05 11.99
C CYS A 262 -0.18 10.20 12.51
N PHE A 263 0.74 9.36 12.04
CA PHE A 263 2.09 9.25 12.60
C PHE A 263 3.15 10.07 11.87
N VAL A 264 3.06 10.29 10.55
CA VAL A 264 4.16 10.81 9.73
C VAL A 264 4.90 12.01 10.34
N ARG A 265 4.20 13.07 10.73
CA ARG A 265 4.87 14.26 11.30
C ARG A 265 5.40 14.01 12.71
N ILE A 266 4.71 13.18 13.50
CA ILE A 266 5.08 12.86 14.87
C ILE A 266 6.35 11.99 14.90
N GLN A 267 6.39 10.95 14.07
CA GLN A 267 7.56 10.07 13.97
C GLN A 267 8.76 10.81 13.37
N GLU A 268 8.56 11.63 12.34
CA GLU A 268 9.68 12.36 11.71
C GLU A 268 10.20 13.50 12.59
N TYR A 269 9.38 14.07 13.47
CA TYR A 269 9.88 14.94 14.53
C TYR A 269 10.89 14.23 15.44
N TYR A 270 10.74 12.92 15.64
CA TYR A 270 11.63 12.10 16.45
C TYR A 270 12.83 11.56 15.67
N GLU A 271 12.61 11.00 14.49
CA GLU A 271 13.55 10.10 13.80
C GLU A 271 14.15 10.66 12.51
N CYS A 272 13.66 11.80 12.00
CA CYS A 272 14.15 12.31 10.72
C CYS A 272 15.68 12.52 10.78
N PRO A 273 16.46 12.04 9.80
CA PRO A 273 17.91 12.22 9.80
C PRO A 273 18.33 13.69 9.64
N ASP A 274 17.44 14.55 9.16
CA ASP A 274 17.71 15.97 8.95
C ASP A 274 17.33 16.82 10.17
N ALA A 275 18.30 17.55 10.71
CA ALA A 275 18.10 18.40 11.88
C ALA A 275 17.12 19.57 11.66
N SER A 276 16.79 19.92 10.41
CA SER A 276 15.76 20.93 10.11
C SER A 276 14.33 20.42 10.30
N ILE A 277 14.14 19.09 10.30
CA ILE A 277 12.86 18.43 10.57
C ILE A 277 12.87 17.84 11.99
N ARG A 278 13.94 17.12 12.35
CA ARG A 278 14.08 16.47 13.65
C ARG A 278 14.02 17.51 14.78
N ARG A 279 13.11 17.28 15.73
CA ARG A 279 12.84 18.16 16.88
C ARG A 279 12.58 19.62 16.51
N SER A 280 12.04 19.83 15.31
CA SER A 280 11.76 21.15 14.76
C SER A 280 10.29 21.25 14.37
N ARG A 281 9.77 22.49 14.29
CA ARG A 281 8.43 22.73 13.76
C ARG A 281 8.47 22.60 12.24
N PHE A 282 7.58 21.78 11.68
CA PHE A 282 7.38 21.67 10.24
C PHE A 282 5.94 21.27 9.88
N THR A 283 5.53 21.59 8.67
CA THR A 283 4.27 21.20 8.03
C THR A 283 4.45 19.92 7.23
N LEU A 284 3.35 19.23 6.91
CA LEU A 284 3.41 18.05 6.05
C LEU A 284 4.04 18.38 4.68
N ASP A 285 3.73 19.54 4.10
CA ASP A 285 4.24 19.92 2.77
C ASP A 285 5.75 20.20 2.78
N GLU A 286 6.27 20.79 3.87
CA GLU A 286 7.72 20.92 4.08
C GLU A 286 8.39 19.55 4.16
N PHE A 287 7.80 18.61 4.90
CA PHE A 287 8.31 17.24 4.98
C PHE A 287 8.22 16.51 3.64
N LYS A 288 7.12 16.60 2.89
CA LYS A 288 6.99 15.98 1.56
C LYS A 288 8.05 16.50 0.58
N ARG A 289 8.31 17.82 0.61
CA ARG A 289 9.37 18.42 -0.21
C ARG A 289 10.73 17.88 0.18
N TRP A 290 11.04 17.88 1.48
CA TRP A 290 12.28 17.30 1.99
C TRP A 290 12.40 15.82 1.59
N TYR A 291 11.32 15.04 1.73
CA TYR A 291 11.25 13.63 1.40
C TYR A 291 11.62 13.41 -0.07
N ARG A 292 10.97 14.12 -1.03
CA ARG A 292 11.29 14.04 -2.46
C ARG A 292 12.74 14.37 -2.79
N GLU A 293 13.34 15.32 -2.07
CA GLU A 293 14.72 15.77 -2.31
C GLU A 293 15.77 14.81 -1.72
N HIS A 294 15.39 13.97 -0.75
CA HIS A 294 16.31 13.15 0.05
C HIS A 294 16.02 11.65 -0.02
N SER A 295 14.86 11.23 -0.51
CA SER A 295 14.50 9.82 -0.70
C SER A 295 15.39 9.19 -1.77
N ARG A 296 16.19 8.21 -1.35
CA ARG A 296 17.05 7.34 -2.19
C ARG A 296 17.83 8.08 -3.29
N LYS A 297 18.83 8.88 -2.89
CA LYS A 297 19.78 9.56 -3.81
C LYS A 297 20.47 8.61 -4.81
N ASP A 298 20.49 7.31 -4.52
CA ASP A 298 21.09 6.27 -5.37
C ASP A 298 20.08 5.55 -6.28
N ALA A 299 18.80 5.91 -6.26
CA ALA A 299 17.80 5.35 -7.16
C ALA A 299 17.94 5.93 -8.58
N ALA A 300 17.78 5.08 -9.60
CA ALA A 300 17.85 5.49 -11.01
C ALA A 300 16.74 6.48 -11.41
N SER A 301 15.68 6.58 -10.61
CA SER A 301 14.55 7.51 -10.78
C SER A 301 14.21 8.16 -9.44
N PRO A 302 13.78 9.44 -9.44
CA PRO A 302 13.30 10.10 -8.23
C PRO A 302 12.11 9.33 -7.65
N VAL A 303 12.14 9.08 -6.35
CA VAL A 303 11.03 8.41 -5.62
C VAL A 303 10.13 9.49 -5.05
N GLY A 304 8.86 9.47 -5.43
CA GLY A 304 7.86 10.39 -4.92
C GLY A 304 7.54 10.17 -3.45
N PHE A 305 6.72 11.04 -2.87
CA PHE A 305 6.24 10.86 -1.51
C PHE A 305 5.31 9.64 -1.40
N ASN A 306 5.84 8.53 -0.88
CA ASN A 306 5.11 7.27 -0.72
C ASN A 306 4.97 6.83 0.75
N PHE A 307 5.21 7.74 1.69
CA PHE A 307 5.31 7.44 3.13
C PHE A 307 4.07 6.70 3.68
N TYR A 308 2.87 7.01 3.16
CA TYR A 308 1.63 6.38 3.59
C TYR A 308 1.51 4.90 3.23
N LEU A 309 2.34 4.43 2.31
CA LEU A 309 2.34 3.07 1.79
C LEU A 309 3.59 2.30 2.20
N ALA A 310 4.71 3.01 2.39
CA ALA A 310 6.04 2.43 2.61
C ALA A 310 6.19 1.71 3.95
N TRP A 311 5.64 2.28 5.03
CA TRP A 311 5.88 1.80 6.39
C TRP A 311 4.72 0.92 6.88
N PRO A 312 5.00 -0.31 7.35
CA PRO A 312 3.97 -1.23 7.86
C PRO A 312 3.58 -0.92 9.31
N GLY A 313 4.48 -0.28 10.07
CA GLY A 313 4.30 0.06 11.48
C GLY A 313 4.98 1.39 11.82
N PHE A 314 4.60 1.94 12.97
CA PHE A 314 5.05 3.23 13.47
C PHE A 314 5.31 3.12 14.96
N ASN A 315 6.26 3.90 15.48
CA ASN A 315 6.50 3.93 16.90
C ASN A 315 6.99 5.28 17.41
N VAL A 316 6.55 5.63 18.62
CA VAL A 316 6.76 6.96 19.18
C VAL A 316 6.86 6.87 20.71
N PRO A 317 7.94 7.38 21.33
CA PRO A 317 8.02 7.51 22.78
C PRO A 317 7.11 8.64 23.31
N SER A 318 6.59 8.44 24.52
CA SER A 318 5.73 9.42 25.23
C SER A 318 6.22 10.86 25.23
N TRP A 319 7.52 11.10 25.40
CA TRP A 319 8.08 12.46 25.41
C TRP A 319 7.86 13.21 24.09
N VAL A 320 7.78 12.49 22.96
CA VAL A 320 7.45 13.10 21.66
C VAL A 320 5.99 13.53 21.65
N LEU A 321 5.10 12.71 22.19
CA LEU A 321 3.67 13.07 22.30
C LEU A 321 3.47 14.27 23.22
N ASP A 322 4.26 14.38 24.28
CA ASP A 322 4.24 15.54 25.17
C ASP A 322 4.73 16.82 24.46
N ASP A 323 5.81 16.74 23.69
CA ASP A 323 6.29 17.83 22.84
C ASP A 323 5.21 18.27 21.83
N VAL A 324 4.51 17.31 21.20
CA VAL A 324 3.44 17.56 20.24
C VAL A 324 2.23 18.20 20.93
N ARG A 325 1.80 17.70 22.11
CA ARG A 325 0.74 18.29 22.94
C ARG A 325 1.10 19.71 23.40
N ALA A 326 2.39 19.98 23.63
CA ALA A 326 2.91 21.31 23.96
C ALA A 326 2.99 22.26 22.73
N GLY A 327 2.65 21.77 21.54
CA GLY A 327 2.59 22.57 20.31
C GLY A 327 3.93 22.78 19.61
N LEU A 328 4.97 22.00 19.96
CA LEU A 328 6.31 22.12 19.38
C LEU A 328 6.35 21.70 17.90
N LEU A 329 5.51 20.74 17.50
CA LEU A 329 5.36 20.32 16.10
C LEU A 329 4.59 21.35 15.23
N GLY A 330 3.89 22.30 15.86
CA GLY A 330 3.01 23.24 15.19
C GLY A 330 1.53 22.84 15.21
N PRO A 331 0.67 23.52 14.43
CA PRO A 331 -0.74 23.16 14.34
C PRO A 331 -0.91 21.70 13.93
N LEU A 332 -1.80 21.02 14.64
CA LEU A 332 -2.12 19.63 14.39
C LEU A 332 -3.17 19.52 13.29
N ARG A 333 -3.08 18.44 12.53
CA ARG A 333 -4.12 18.01 11.60
C ARG A 333 -5.19 17.20 12.34
N PRO A 334 -6.43 17.11 11.84
CA PRO A 334 -7.52 16.40 12.52
C PRO A 334 -7.19 14.96 12.95
N GLN A 335 -6.45 14.22 12.13
CA GLN A 335 -5.98 12.86 12.42
C GLN A 335 -4.90 12.80 13.51
N GLU A 336 -4.04 13.82 13.61
CA GLU A 336 -3.03 13.95 14.67
C GLU A 336 -3.72 14.29 16.00
N GLU A 337 -4.71 15.19 15.97
CA GLU A 337 -5.57 15.50 17.12
C GLU A 337 -6.35 14.28 17.60
N ALA A 338 -6.87 13.47 16.67
CA ALA A 338 -7.61 12.24 16.99
C ALA A 338 -6.70 11.23 17.68
N LEU A 339 -5.49 11.01 17.15
CA LEU A 339 -4.49 10.14 17.76
C LEU A 339 -4.16 10.58 19.20
N LEU A 340 -3.81 11.86 19.40
CA LEU A 340 -3.43 12.36 20.73
C LEU A 340 -4.57 12.33 21.75
N ALA A 341 -5.82 12.47 21.31
CA ALA A 341 -6.99 12.41 22.17
C ALA A 341 -7.34 10.98 22.60
N LEU A 342 -6.98 9.98 21.81
CA LEU A 342 -7.25 8.56 22.11
C LEU A 342 -6.12 7.90 22.89
N VAL A 343 -4.87 8.33 22.69
CA VAL A 343 -3.73 7.83 23.46
C VAL A 343 -3.78 8.37 24.89
N PRO A 344 -3.79 7.51 25.92
CA PRO A 344 -3.79 7.95 27.31
C PRO A 344 -2.59 8.84 27.63
N GLN A 345 -2.81 9.81 28.50
CA GLN A 345 -1.74 10.58 29.11
C GLN A 345 -1.43 9.98 30.48
N GLU A 346 -0.20 9.51 30.67
CA GLU A 346 0.25 8.89 31.90
C GLU A 346 1.29 9.73 32.63
N ASP A 347 1.29 9.62 33.96
CA ASP A 347 2.36 10.13 34.82
C ASP A 347 3.57 9.17 34.77
N GLY A 348 4.20 9.04 33.60
CA GLY A 348 5.38 8.19 33.43
C GLY A 348 5.74 7.88 31.97
N PRO A 349 6.94 7.33 31.73
CA PRO A 349 7.35 6.88 30.41
C PRO A 349 6.43 5.78 29.89
N HIS A 350 5.72 6.08 28.81
CA HIS A 350 4.97 5.11 28.02
C HIS A 350 5.43 5.16 26.57
N TYR A 351 4.98 4.20 25.77
CA TYR A 351 5.32 4.08 24.37
C TYR A 351 4.06 3.87 23.53
N VAL A 352 4.03 4.43 22.33
CA VAL A 352 2.92 4.25 21.39
C VAL A 352 3.44 3.56 20.15
N ILE A 353 2.73 2.52 19.76
CA ILE A 353 2.98 1.79 18.51
C ILE A 353 1.75 1.87 17.62
N GLY A 354 1.97 1.95 16.32
CA GLY A 354 0.95 1.90 15.29
C GLY A 354 1.16 0.67 14.43
N VAL A 355 0.14 -0.15 14.27
CA VAL A 355 0.17 -1.31 13.37
C VAL A 355 -1.07 -1.32 12.49
N CYS A 356 -0.93 -1.86 11.28
CA CYS A 356 -2.05 -2.09 10.37
C CYS A 356 -2.02 -3.52 9.83
N GLU A 357 -3.15 -3.97 9.29
CA GLU A 357 -3.25 -5.15 8.43
C GLU A 357 -2.92 -6.51 9.07
N GLY A 358 -2.82 -6.60 10.41
CA GLY A 358 -2.71 -7.86 11.14
C GLY A 358 -1.40 -8.62 10.94
N SER A 359 -0.34 -7.96 10.47
CA SER A 359 1.00 -8.55 10.35
C SER A 359 1.59 -8.87 11.73
N THR A 360 1.73 -10.16 12.05
CA THR A 360 2.35 -10.61 13.30
C THR A 360 3.81 -10.16 13.41
N GLU A 361 4.56 -10.18 12.31
CA GLU A 361 5.97 -9.76 12.29
C GLU A 361 6.10 -8.27 12.60
N THR A 362 5.27 -7.43 11.97
CA THR A 362 5.23 -5.99 12.24
C THR A 362 4.80 -5.74 13.68
N LEU A 363 3.77 -6.42 14.18
CA LEU A 363 3.35 -6.26 15.57
C LEU A 363 4.46 -6.64 16.56
N GLN A 364 5.18 -7.73 16.32
CA GLN A 364 6.30 -8.13 17.16
C GLN A 364 7.46 -7.13 17.10
N HIS A 365 7.75 -6.59 15.91
CA HIS A 365 8.74 -5.52 15.71
C HIS A 365 8.38 -4.30 16.56
N GLU A 366 7.17 -3.77 16.43
CA GLU A 366 6.76 -2.58 17.18
C GLU A 366 6.71 -2.83 18.70
N LEU A 367 6.26 -4.01 19.13
CA LEU A 367 6.26 -4.35 20.56
C LEU A 367 7.66 -4.46 21.14
N ALA A 368 8.65 -4.85 20.33
CA ALA A 368 10.04 -4.89 20.76
C ALA A 368 10.54 -3.48 21.10
N HIS A 369 10.23 -2.47 20.26
CA HIS A 369 10.50 -1.05 20.58
C HIS A 369 9.82 -0.63 21.89
N GLY A 370 8.53 -0.97 22.04
CA GLY A 370 7.76 -0.68 23.25
C GLY A 370 8.41 -1.25 24.52
N LEU A 371 8.78 -2.53 24.51
CA LEU A 371 9.48 -3.16 25.63
C LEU A 371 10.87 -2.54 25.88
N TYR A 372 11.60 -2.21 24.82
CA TYR A 372 12.91 -1.60 24.94
C TYR A 372 12.83 -0.25 25.67
N ALA A 373 11.78 0.52 25.41
CA ALA A 373 11.53 1.80 26.07
C ALA A 373 10.97 1.66 27.50
N THR A 374 10.04 0.74 27.76
CA THR A 374 9.26 0.71 29.02
C THR A 374 9.70 -0.36 30.02
N CYS A 375 10.51 -1.34 29.62
CA CYS A 375 10.92 -2.45 30.47
C CYS A 375 12.44 -2.45 30.70
N PRO A 376 12.94 -1.90 31.83
CA PRO A 376 14.37 -1.79 32.10
C PRO A 376 15.14 -3.12 32.05
N SER A 377 14.52 -4.22 32.53
CA SER A 377 15.15 -5.55 32.50
C SER A 377 15.28 -6.11 31.08
N TYR A 378 14.28 -5.88 30.21
CA TYR A 378 14.35 -6.25 28.81
C TYR A 378 15.44 -5.44 28.10
N CYS A 379 15.39 -4.10 28.23
CA CYS A 379 16.39 -3.19 27.68
C CYS A 379 17.82 -3.60 28.05
N GLN A 380 18.07 -3.89 29.33
CA GLN A 380 19.40 -4.28 29.80
C GLN A 380 19.89 -5.58 29.14
N ARG A 381 19.02 -6.59 29.02
CA ARG A 381 19.38 -7.87 28.37
C ARG A 381 19.65 -7.68 26.89
N VAL A 382 18.78 -6.95 26.19
CA VAL A 382 18.93 -6.64 24.77
C VAL A 382 20.22 -5.86 24.51
N GLN A 383 20.51 -4.83 25.30
CA GLN A 383 21.76 -4.07 25.19
C GLN A 383 23.00 -4.95 25.38
N ALA A 384 22.98 -5.88 26.34
CA ALA A 384 24.08 -6.82 26.53
C ALA A 384 24.26 -7.73 25.30
N SER A 385 23.16 -8.24 24.73
CA SER A 385 23.17 -9.08 23.53
C SER A 385 23.67 -8.33 22.30
N VAL A 386 23.14 -7.13 22.02
CA VAL A 386 23.57 -6.30 20.88
C VAL A 386 25.04 -5.87 21.04
N THR A 387 25.47 -5.53 22.26
CA THR A 387 26.88 -5.20 22.55
C THR A 387 27.81 -6.40 22.42
N SER A 388 27.30 -7.63 22.56
CA SER A 388 28.09 -8.85 22.35
C SER A 388 28.26 -9.26 20.89
N LEU A 389 27.52 -8.64 19.97
CA LEU A 389 27.64 -8.92 18.53
C LEU A 389 29.07 -8.67 18.04
N PRO A 390 29.59 -9.51 17.13
CA PRO A 390 30.85 -9.22 16.44
C PRO A 390 30.78 -7.85 15.76
N GLN A 391 31.87 -7.08 15.83
CA GLN A 391 31.91 -5.72 15.28
C GLN A 391 31.46 -5.67 13.81
N GLY A 392 31.94 -6.60 12.97
CA GLY A 392 31.54 -6.66 11.57
C GLY A 392 30.05 -6.91 11.34
N CYS A 393 29.38 -7.63 12.24
CA CYS A 393 27.92 -7.81 12.18
C CYS A 393 27.19 -6.52 12.54
N ARG A 394 27.62 -5.81 13.59
CA ARG A 394 27.04 -4.51 13.96
C ARG A 394 27.23 -3.46 12.87
N ASP A 395 28.43 -3.40 12.29
CA ASP A 395 28.73 -2.48 11.19
C ASP A 395 27.81 -2.76 10.00
N ALA A 396 27.66 -4.04 9.62
CA ALA A 396 26.76 -4.42 8.52
C ALA A 396 25.30 -4.01 8.80
N LEU A 397 24.77 -4.29 9.99
CA LEU A 397 23.42 -3.88 10.39
C LEU A 397 23.25 -2.36 10.36
N ARG A 398 24.21 -1.63 10.92
CA ARG A 398 24.22 -0.16 10.92
C ARG A 398 24.20 0.40 9.51
N LEU A 399 25.11 -0.07 8.63
CA LEU A 399 25.16 0.40 7.24
C LEU A 399 23.83 0.18 6.53
N ARG A 400 23.13 -0.93 6.82
CA ARG A 400 21.82 -1.17 6.25
C ARG A 400 20.74 -0.24 6.77
N LEU A 401 20.65 -0.04 8.08
CA LEU A 401 19.70 0.89 8.66
C LEU A 401 19.91 2.30 8.09
N LEU A 402 21.16 2.77 8.01
CA LEU A 402 21.47 4.05 7.37
C LEU A 402 21.04 4.08 5.89
N SER A 403 21.24 2.98 5.15
CA SER A 403 20.78 2.88 3.75
C SER A 403 19.26 2.85 3.60
N SER A 404 18.54 2.39 4.62
CA SER A 404 17.07 2.41 4.70
C SER A 404 16.50 3.77 5.10
N GLY A 405 17.35 4.73 5.49
CA GLY A 405 16.97 6.12 5.79
C GLY A 405 16.93 6.48 7.27
N TYR A 406 17.32 5.58 8.17
CA TYR A 406 17.37 5.87 9.60
C TYR A 406 18.47 6.88 9.95
N ALA A 407 18.24 7.67 11.00
CA ALA A 407 19.22 8.62 11.50
C ALA A 407 20.49 7.94 12.01
N ASP A 408 21.64 8.60 11.81
CA ASP A 408 22.90 8.19 12.42
C ASP A 408 22.91 8.57 13.92
N ASP A 409 22.19 7.78 14.72
CA ASP A 409 22.02 7.94 16.15
C ASP A 409 22.11 6.55 16.82
N GLU A 410 23.08 6.37 17.72
CA GLU A 410 23.32 5.06 18.37
C GLU A 410 22.09 4.52 19.10
N GLY A 411 21.26 5.39 19.67
CA GLY A 411 20.05 4.98 20.38
C GLY A 411 19.01 4.40 19.43
N ILE A 412 18.71 5.14 18.34
CA ILE A 412 17.78 4.70 17.29
C ILE A 412 18.31 3.42 16.65
N LEU A 413 19.57 3.39 16.24
CA LEU A 413 20.14 2.24 15.55
C LEU A 413 20.16 0.98 16.42
N THR A 414 20.43 1.11 17.72
CA THR A 414 20.38 -0.03 18.65
C THR A 414 18.94 -0.55 18.83
N ASP A 415 17.97 0.34 18.90
CA ASP A 415 16.55 0.01 19.04
C ASP A 415 15.98 -0.68 17.79
N GLU A 416 16.35 -0.20 16.60
CA GLU A 416 16.00 -0.86 15.34
C GLU A 416 16.64 -2.24 15.22
N MET A 417 17.94 -2.37 15.55
CA MET A 417 18.64 -3.65 15.49
C MET A 417 17.92 -4.73 16.30
N GLN A 418 17.53 -4.42 17.54
CA GLN A 418 16.87 -5.40 18.40
C GLN A 418 15.45 -5.74 17.90
N ALA A 419 14.70 -4.76 17.40
CA ALA A 419 13.37 -4.99 16.87
C ALA A 419 13.39 -5.90 15.62
N TYR A 420 14.37 -5.72 14.73
CA TYR A 420 14.56 -6.64 13.60
C TYR A 420 15.03 -8.04 14.03
N MET A 421 15.82 -8.17 15.09
CA MET A 421 16.21 -9.46 15.66
C MET A 421 14.99 -10.23 16.19
N VAL A 422 13.98 -9.54 16.74
CA VAL A 422 12.71 -10.12 17.17
C VAL A 422 11.83 -10.54 16.00
N ALA A 423 11.61 -9.65 15.03
CA ALA A 423 10.67 -9.88 13.93
C ALA A 423 11.15 -10.94 12.91
N GLY A 424 12.45 -11.24 12.86
CA GLY A 424 13.01 -12.21 11.93
C GLY A 424 13.07 -11.72 10.48
N GLY A 425 12.97 -10.40 10.25
CA GLY A 425 12.99 -9.79 8.92
C GLY A 425 14.34 -9.88 8.19
N THR A 426 14.43 -9.28 6.99
CA THR A 426 15.61 -9.35 6.09
C THR A 426 16.93 -8.93 6.77
N LEU A 427 16.89 -8.00 7.73
CA LEU A 427 18.07 -7.61 8.51
C LEU A 427 18.58 -8.73 9.43
N ALA A 428 17.70 -9.59 9.94
CA ALA A 428 18.07 -10.75 10.74
C ALA A 428 18.73 -11.86 9.90
N SER A 429 18.37 -12.01 8.62
CA SER A 429 18.96 -13.06 7.77
C SER A 429 20.48 -12.93 7.56
N GLU A 430 21.06 -11.75 7.80
CA GLU A 430 22.51 -11.52 7.73
C GLU A 430 23.25 -11.73 9.04
N ILE A 431 22.52 -11.66 10.15
CA ILE A 431 23.01 -12.07 11.47
C ILE A 431 23.31 -13.57 11.46
N GLU A 432 22.66 -14.36 10.59
CA GLU A 432 22.83 -15.82 10.52
C GLU A 432 24.24 -16.29 10.14
N GLN A 433 25.10 -15.40 9.65
CA GLN A 433 26.43 -15.77 9.14
C GLN A 433 27.45 -16.13 10.24
N SER A 434 27.16 -15.86 11.52
CA SER A 434 28.04 -16.29 12.64
C SER A 434 27.27 -16.92 13.80
N ALA A 435 27.90 -17.87 14.49
CA ALA A 435 27.30 -18.54 15.66
C ALA A 435 27.02 -17.57 16.82
N SER A 436 27.88 -16.57 17.01
CA SER A 436 27.70 -15.55 18.05
C SER A 436 26.52 -14.62 17.75
N ALA A 437 26.32 -14.24 16.49
CA ALA A 437 25.21 -13.41 16.08
C ALA A 437 23.86 -14.14 16.22
N ARG A 438 23.80 -15.43 15.87
CA ARG A 438 22.63 -16.29 16.17
C ARG A 438 22.35 -16.42 17.67
N ALA A 439 23.37 -16.64 18.48
CA ALA A 439 23.20 -16.71 19.94
C ALA A 439 22.66 -15.40 20.52
N ALA A 440 23.12 -14.24 20.04
CA ALA A 440 22.59 -12.95 20.44
C ALA A 440 21.12 -12.77 20.03
N GLN A 441 20.73 -13.21 18.83
CA GLN A 441 19.34 -13.19 18.38
C GLN A 441 18.44 -14.11 19.20
N GLU A 442 18.90 -15.33 19.50
CA GLU A 442 18.19 -16.26 20.36
C GLU A 442 17.95 -15.66 21.76
N GLU A 443 18.95 -14.97 22.32
CA GLU A 443 18.81 -14.29 23.62
C GLU A 443 17.81 -13.11 23.56
N VAL A 444 17.86 -12.28 22.50
CA VAL A 444 16.90 -11.19 22.29
C VAL A 444 15.47 -11.74 22.15
N LEU A 445 15.29 -12.81 21.37
CA LEU A 445 14.00 -13.49 21.21
C LEU A 445 13.51 -14.12 22.53
N ALA A 446 14.40 -14.72 23.31
CA ALA A 446 14.06 -15.29 24.61
C ALA A 446 13.61 -14.19 25.58
N ALA A 447 14.34 -13.07 25.65
CA ALA A 447 13.96 -11.92 26.45
C ALA A 447 12.61 -11.34 26.01
N PHE A 448 12.38 -11.21 24.71
CA PHE A 448 11.12 -10.72 24.17
C PHE A 448 9.95 -11.61 24.58
N ARG A 449 10.09 -12.93 24.38
CA ARG A 449 9.05 -13.90 24.77
C ARG A 449 8.76 -13.88 26.27
N GLU A 450 9.78 -13.80 27.11
CA GLU A 450 9.62 -13.73 28.56
C GLU A 450 8.79 -12.50 28.98
N HIS A 451 9.11 -11.33 28.41
CA HIS A 451 8.45 -10.08 28.77
C HIS A 451 7.11 -9.85 28.04
N ALA A 452 6.89 -10.46 26.88
CA ALA A 452 5.63 -10.37 26.13
C ALA A 452 4.59 -11.44 26.51
N ALA A 453 5.01 -12.58 27.07
CA ALA A 453 4.12 -13.71 27.42
C ALA A 453 3.10 -13.40 28.53
N GLY A 454 3.20 -12.25 29.20
CA GLY A 454 2.23 -11.80 30.20
C GLY A 454 0.95 -11.17 29.62
N SER A 455 0.87 -10.97 28.30
CA SER A 455 -0.08 -10.01 27.71
C SER A 455 -0.87 -10.53 26.51
N TYR A 456 -0.77 -11.81 26.17
CA TYR A 456 -1.50 -12.46 25.07
C TYR A 456 -2.38 -13.63 25.52
#